data_AF-A0A8S8ZEI9-F1
#
_entry.id   AF-A0A8S8ZEI9-F1
#
_cell.length_a   1.000
_cell.length_b   1.000
_cell.length_c   1.000
_cell.angle_alpha   90.00
_cell.angle_beta   90.00
_cell.angle_gamma   90.00
#
_symmetry.space_group_name_H-M   'P 1'
#
loop_
_entity.id
_entity.type
_entity.pdbx_description
1 polymer ?
#
loop_
_entity_poly.entity_id
_entity_poly.type
_entity_poly.pdbx_seq_one_letter_code
_entity_poly.pdbx_strand_id
1 'polypeptide(L)'
;MLLCTLPSAAVANSEITSSNRDASEEIANPNSIDLLVIYPETEFGTSHVDDLSSDYGEITVDGYLDKLIQHVNSNYARSSIGAQFNPLPSVEVNFSHLDEDWKRQLTLAMMNPHNSPYVDYIAELNTIRNSTNADVMVYWRESGDGGPGANGASAVPAEEDEAYVHITHYSMSPYILSHELGHLLGGEHHKGTQTIANISVDGGEFEDREIRTLMTSQVTPTGYPVARVWAFSDANTTVNGTIPCGYGLEPSNCTYAEETPIGNSSWSNVDLMRARAPIVAGFRSQPDEPEWEWPEPLPPQGDDVLGSSQLQIYGPISASSNISATWIANISLRDDYGVDLLPDRALGVRAQIDQHLGDGDGWLDIPEIADFVSLVEGARNLTDSESLGCCVVDYLPLQMSKGMEVIVIPPANGSVESNGSWGWMEYAELSGLTDSRSTRILDVPRWVACWRRSPSG
;
A
#
# COMPACT_ATOMS: atom_id res chain seq x y z
N MET A 1 8.96 -43.12 -37.27
CA MET A 1 8.00 -43.46 -36.21
C MET A 1 8.69 -44.41 -35.24
N LEU A 2 9.25 -43.87 -34.17
CA LEU A 2 9.59 -44.62 -32.97
C LEU A 2 9.27 -43.67 -31.81
N LEU A 3 8.25 -44.02 -31.03
CA LEU A 3 7.82 -43.29 -29.84
C LEU A 3 8.83 -43.54 -28.72
N CYS A 4 9.42 -42.47 -28.18
CA CYS A 4 10.13 -42.52 -26.90
C CYS A 4 9.13 -42.22 -25.77
N THR A 5 8.92 -43.21 -24.91
CA THR A 5 8.22 -43.11 -23.62
C THR A 5 9.12 -42.44 -22.58
N LEU A 6 8.62 -41.38 -21.95
CA LEU A 6 9.25 -40.74 -20.78
C LEU A 6 8.98 -41.58 -19.51
N PRO A 7 9.92 -41.70 -18.57
CA PRO A 7 9.65 -42.25 -17.25
C PRO A 7 8.97 -41.20 -16.35
N SER A 8 7.90 -41.63 -15.65
CA SER A 8 7.22 -40.84 -14.63
C SER A 8 8.16 -40.52 -13.46
N ALA A 9 8.31 -39.23 -13.16
CA ALA A 9 8.92 -38.78 -11.91
C ALA A 9 7.94 -39.04 -10.75
N ALA A 10 8.41 -39.75 -9.73
CA ALA A 10 7.72 -39.92 -8.48
C ALA A 10 7.63 -38.57 -7.75
N VAL A 11 6.42 -38.12 -7.46
CA VAL A 11 6.16 -36.99 -6.56
C VAL A 11 6.51 -37.45 -5.15
N ALA A 12 7.50 -36.82 -4.54
CA ALA A 12 7.80 -37.00 -3.14
C ALA A 12 6.63 -36.40 -2.32
N ASN A 13 5.84 -37.28 -1.70
CA ASN A 13 4.92 -36.91 -0.63
C ASN A 13 5.77 -36.39 0.55
N SER A 14 5.87 -35.08 0.70
CA SER A 14 6.15 -34.50 2.01
C SER A 14 4.87 -34.64 2.83
N GLU A 15 4.90 -35.55 3.80
CA GLU A 15 3.89 -35.67 4.85
C GLU A 15 3.67 -34.29 5.47
N ILE A 16 2.45 -33.77 5.32
CA ILE A 16 1.97 -32.62 6.09
C ILE A 16 1.86 -33.13 7.52
N THR A 17 2.90 -32.93 8.31
CA THR A 17 2.83 -33.10 9.76
C THR A 17 1.85 -32.06 10.29
N SER A 18 0.74 -32.54 10.83
CA SER A 18 -0.25 -31.75 11.56
C SER A 18 0.45 -30.98 12.68
N SER A 19 0.64 -29.68 12.48
CA SER A 19 0.93 -28.75 13.57
C SER A 19 -0.38 -28.56 14.34
N ASN A 20 -0.46 -29.18 15.52
CA ASN A 20 -1.35 -28.71 16.57
C ASN A 20 -0.95 -27.27 16.87
N ARG A 21 -1.76 -26.30 16.42
CA ARG A 21 -1.67 -24.92 16.88
C ARG A 21 -2.39 -24.84 18.21
N ASP A 22 -1.65 -25.14 19.27
CA ASP A 22 -2.05 -24.86 20.65
C ASP A 22 -1.60 -23.43 20.98
N ALA A 23 -2.54 -22.60 21.46
CA ALA A 23 -2.40 -21.21 21.88
C ALA A 23 -2.01 -20.16 20.80
N SER A 24 -2.83 -19.12 20.73
CA SER A 24 -2.64 -17.87 19.98
C SER A 24 -1.28 -17.23 20.26
N GLU A 25 -0.32 -17.36 19.35
CA GLU A 25 0.83 -16.46 19.30
C GLU A 25 0.35 -15.12 18.75
N GLU A 26 0.18 -14.13 19.63
CA GLU A 26 0.00 -12.74 19.22
C GLU A 26 1.15 -12.34 18.28
N ILE A 27 0.83 -11.64 17.20
CA ILE A 27 1.83 -11.19 16.23
C ILE A 27 2.78 -10.23 16.96
N ALA A 28 4.04 -10.63 17.11
CA ALA A 28 5.04 -9.95 17.93
C ALA A 28 5.35 -8.50 17.49
N ASN A 29 5.04 -8.14 16.24
CA ASN A 29 5.17 -6.80 15.68
C ASN A 29 3.96 -6.51 14.78
N PRO A 30 2.87 -5.91 15.29
CA PRO A 30 1.75 -5.50 14.45
C PRO A 30 2.14 -4.31 13.56
N ASN A 31 1.48 -4.19 12.40
CA ASN A 31 1.64 -3.02 11.54
C ASN A 31 0.94 -1.83 12.17
N SER A 32 1.67 -0.73 12.40
CA SER A 32 1.11 0.52 12.92
C SER A 32 0.33 1.23 11.81
N ILE A 33 -0.91 1.61 12.09
CA ILE A 33 -1.79 2.36 11.20
C ILE A 33 -2.12 3.67 11.90
N ASP A 34 -1.66 4.79 11.33
CA ASP A 34 -1.91 6.12 11.88
C ASP A 34 -3.36 6.55 11.61
N LEU A 35 -4.12 6.70 12.69
CA LEU A 35 -5.56 6.93 12.65
C LEU A 35 -5.88 8.36 13.10
N LEU A 36 -6.38 9.17 12.17
CA LEU A 36 -6.87 10.51 12.48
C LEU A 36 -8.39 10.50 12.69
N VAL A 37 -8.84 11.09 13.79
CA VAL A 37 -10.26 11.39 14.01
C VAL A 37 -10.50 12.88 13.78
N ILE A 38 -11.45 13.20 12.89
CA ILE A 38 -11.94 14.55 12.68
C ILE A 38 -13.37 14.68 13.20
N TYR A 39 -13.73 15.84 13.72
CA TYR A 39 -15.08 16.11 14.23
C TYR A 39 -15.46 17.58 14.04
N PRO A 40 -16.76 17.93 13.96
CA PRO A 40 -17.17 19.31 13.74
C PRO A 40 -16.76 20.23 14.88
N GLU A 41 -16.38 21.46 14.55
CA GLU A 41 -16.13 22.52 15.53
C GLU A 41 -17.32 22.65 16.50
N THR A 42 -17.03 22.69 17.80
CA THR A 42 -18.03 22.79 18.87
C THR A 42 -18.27 24.24 19.29
N GLU A 43 -19.37 24.47 20.03
CA GLU A 43 -19.59 25.79 20.63
C GLU A 43 -18.50 26.11 21.65
N PHE A 44 -18.17 27.39 21.81
CA PHE A 44 -17.13 27.80 22.74
C PHE A 44 -17.41 27.31 24.17
N GLY A 45 -16.52 26.48 24.69
CA GLY A 45 -16.61 25.94 26.04
C GLY A 45 -17.39 24.62 26.16
N THR A 46 -17.77 24.01 25.03
CA THR A 46 -18.28 22.63 24.97
C THR A 46 -17.29 21.70 24.28
N SER A 47 -17.35 20.42 24.63
CA SER A 47 -16.58 19.34 24.03
C SER A 47 -17.49 18.39 23.28
N HIS A 48 -16.98 17.74 22.24
CA HIS A 48 -17.73 16.76 21.44
C HIS A 48 -18.06 15.47 22.22
N VAL A 49 -17.64 15.38 23.49
CA VAL A 49 -17.95 14.26 24.39
C VAL A 49 -18.92 14.63 25.51
N ASP A 50 -19.31 15.91 25.66
CA ASP A 50 -20.03 16.40 26.85
C ASP A 50 -21.42 15.78 27.05
N ASP A 51 -22.10 15.40 25.96
CA ASP A 51 -23.44 14.79 25.99
C ASP A 51 -23.42 13.26 25.90
N LEU A 52 -22.23 12.65 25.92
CA LEU A 52 -22.10 11.20 26.01
C LEU A 52 -22.48 10.72 27.41
N SER A 53 -23.46 9.81 27.48
CA SER A 53 -23.91 9.22 28.76
C SER A 53 -22.83 8.42 29.51
N SER A 54 -21.75 8.07 28.82
CA SER A 54 -20.57 7.38 29.32
C SER A 54 -19.40 7.76 28.41
N ASP A 55 -18.29 8.20 29.01
CA ASP A 55 -17.12 8.80 28.35
C ASP A 55 -15.81 8.29 28.98
N TYR A 56 -15.86 7.16 29.70
CA TYR A 56 -14.79 6.68 30.56
C TYR A 56 -14.31 7.68 31.64
N GLY A 57 -15.11 8.70 31.96
CA GLY A 57 -14.74 9.82 32.84
C GLY A 57 -13.81 10.84 32.19
N GLU A 58 -13.70 10.86 30.86
CA GLU A 58 -12.85 11.77 30.10
C GLU A 58 -13.58 13.05 29.73
N ILE A 59 -12.88 14.18 29.84
CA ILE A 59 -13.44 15.51 29.53
C ILE A 59 -12.92 16.09 28.21
N THR A 60 -12.09 15.33 27.49
CA THR A 60 -11.47 15.73 26.21
C THR A 60 -11.72 14.67 25.16
N VAL A 61 -11.79 15.08 23.90
CA VAL A 61 -11.96 14.17 22.76
C VAL A 61 -10.77 13.20 22.68
N ASP A 62 -9.53 13.70 22.74
CA ASP A 62 -8.34 12.83 22.67
C ASP A 62 -8.27 11.82 23.83
N GLY A 63 -8.57 12.25 25.06
CA GLY A 63 -8.60 11.33 26.22
C GLY A 63 -9.63 10.21 26.05
N TYR A 64 -10.80 10.53 25.48
CA TYR A 64 -11.82 9.53 25.15
C TYR A 64 -11.33 8.57 24.06
N LEU A 65 -10.75 9.10 22.98
CA LEU A 65 -10.25 8.32 21.84
C LEU A 65 -9.12 7.38 22.24
N ASP A 66 -8.19 7.81 23.10
CA ASP A 66 -7.09 6.99 23.61
C ASP A 66 -7.60 5.71 24.29
N LYS A 67 -8.60 5.83 25.16
CA LYS A 67 -9.21 4.68 25.84
C LYS A 67 -10.00 3.81 24.88
N LEU A 68 -10.80 4.42 24.00
CA LEU A 68 -11.57 3.69 23.02
C LEU A 68 -10.67 2.85 22.10
N ILE A 69 -9.57 3.44 21.62
CA ILE A 69 -8.65 2.80 20.68
C ILE A 69 -7.82 1.71 21.35
N GLN A 70 -7.56 1.78 22.67
CA GLN A 70 -6.99 0.64 23.42
C GLN A 70 -7.88 -0.61 23.33
N HIS A 71 -9.20 -0.44 23.47
CA HIS A 71 -10.15 -1.55 23.31
C HIS A 71 -10.24 -2.03 21.87
N VAL A 72 -10.19 -1.12 20.88
CA VAL A 72 -10.12 -1.48 19.46
C VAL A 72 -8.87 -2.33 19.21
N ASN A 73 -7.69 -1.85 19.57
CA ASN A 73 -6.42 -2.59 19.41
C ASN A 73 -6.44 -3.95 20.10
N SER A 74 -7.06 -4.05 21.28
CA SER A 74 -7.26 -5.34 21.97
C SER A 74 -8.08 -6.34 21.14
N ASN A 75 -9.06 -5.87 20.35
CA ASN A 75 -9.87 -6.74 19.50
C ASN A 75 -9.09 -7.25 18.29
N TYR A 76 -8.25 -6.39 17.69
CA TYR A 76 -7.38 -6.73 16.57
C TYR A 76 -6.23 -7.67 16.99
N ALA A 77 -5.62 -7.41 18.15
CA ALA A 77 -4.58 -8.27 18.73
C ALA A 77 -5.12 -9.67 19.08
N ARG A 78 -6.28 -9.73 19.78
CA ARG A 78 -6.94 -11.00 20.13
C ARG A 78 -7.26 -11.86 18.92
N SER A 79 -7.62 -11.23 17.80
CA SER A 79 -7.93 -11.94 16.55
C SER A 79 -6.71 -12.15 15.66
N SER A 80 -5.51 -11.80 16.14
CA SER A 80 -4.24 -11.95 15.42
C SER A 80 -4.27 -11.37 14.00
N ILE A 81 -4.88 -10.18 13.85
CA ILE A 81 -4.96 -9.47 12.57
C ILE A 81 -3.59 -8.88 12.19
N GLY A 82 -2.79 -8.46 13.18
CA GLY A 82 -1.50 -7.82 12.94
C GLY A 82 -1.63 -6.35 12.50
N ALA A 83 -2.71 -5.70 12.92
CA ALA A 83 -2.93 -4.25 12.79
C ALA A 83 -2.99 -3.63 14.19
N GLN A 84 -2.35 -2.47 14.36
CA GLN A 84 -2.41 -1.65 15.55
C GLN A 84 -2.67 -0.21 15.12
N PHE A 85 -3.79 0.36 15.58
CA PHE A 85 -4.16 1.74 15.29
C PHE A 85 -3.48 2.67 16.29
N ASN A 86 -2.73 3.64 15.77
CA ASN A 86 -2.08 4.68 16.52
C ASN A 86 -2.91 5.98 16.40
N PRO A 87 -3.59 6.44 17.47
CA PRO A 87 -4.35 7.68 17.41
C PRO A 87 -3.44 8.88 17.19
N LEU A 88 -3.72 9.64 16.14
CA LEU A 88 -3.18 10.99 15.95
C LEU A 88 -4.03 12.00 16.75
N PRO A 89 -3.47 13.17 17.10
CA PRO A 89 -4.26 14.24 17.72
C PRO A 89 -5.49 14.55 16.87
N SER A 90 -6.67 14.55 17.50
CA SER A 90 -7.92 14.79 16.80
C SER A 90 -8.00 16.24 16.27
N VAL A 91 -8.77 16.43 15.20
CA VAL A 91 -8.87 17.73 14.50
C VAL A 91 -10.32 18.18 14.42
N GLU A 92 -10.57 19.39 14.93
CA GLU A 92 -11.81 20.11 14.70
C GLU A 92 -11.87 20.64 13.28
N VAL A 93 -13.00 20.41 12.62
CA VAL A 93 -13.23 20.81 11.23
C VAL A 93 -14.46 21.68 11.06
N ASN A 94 -14.38 22.60 10.10
CA ASN A 94 -15.49 23.45 9.71
C ASN A 94 -15.44 23.68 8.20
N PHE A 95 -16.35 23.04 7.46
CA PHE A 95 -16.43 23.12 5.99
C PHE A 95 -17.60 24.01 5.54
N SER A 96 -18.07 24.92 6.41
CA SER A 96 -19.22 25.79 6.13
C SER A 96 -19.02 26.77 4.97
N HIS A 97 -17.77 26.98 4.53
CA HIS A 97 -17.47 27.74 3.33
C HIS A 97 -17.76 26.99 2.04
N LEU A 98 -17.89 25.66 2.08
CA LEU A 98 -18.25 24.84 0.92
C LEU A 98 -19.76 24.71 0.76
N ASP A 99 -20.49 24.42 1.84
CA ASP A 99 -21.94 24.23 1.84
C ASP A 99 -22.56 24.57 3.21
N GLU A 100 -23.81 25.02 3.24
CA GLU A 100 -24.56 25.23 4.49
C GLU A 100 -24.88 23.89 5.19
N ASP A 101 -25.04 22.80 4.43
CA ASP A 101 -25.31 21.42 4.89
C ASP A 101 -24.02 20.57 4.92
N TRP A 102 -22.85 21.21 5.11
CA TRP A 102 -21.55 20.57 4.92
C TRP A 102 -21.32 19.32 5.78
N LYS A 103 -21.91 19.24 6.99
CA LYS A 103 -21.74 18.09 7.89
C LYS A 103 -22.29 16.81 7.26
N ARG A 104 -23.44 16.91 6.59
CA ARG A 104 -24.03 15.84 5.79
C ARG A 104 -23.23 15.59 4.52
N GLN A 105 -22.86 16.65 3.79
CA GLN A 105 -22.12 16.51 2.53
C GLN A 105 -20.75 15.87 2.72
N LEU A 106 -20.04 16.21 3.79
CA LEU A 106 -18.75 15.60 4.17
C LEU A 106 -18.89 14.09 4.35
N THR A 107 -19.96 13.62 4.99
CA THR A 107 -20.22 12.18 5.11
C THR A 107 -20.39 11.52 3.74
N LEU A 108 -21.14 12.17 2.83
CA LEU A 108 -21.37 11.65 1.49
C LEU A 108 -20.10 11.68 0.63
N ALA A 109 -19.28 12.71 0.80
CA ALA A 109 -17.96 12.85 0.17
C ALA A 109 -17.04 11.71 0.58
N MET A 110 -16.90 11.46 1.89
CA MET A 110 -16.08 10.36 2.40
C MET A 110 -16.53 9.01 1.89
N MET A 111 -17.84 8.77 1.75
CA MET A 111 -18.37 7.51 1.21
C MET A 111 -18.33 7.41 -0.32
N ASN A 112 -18.01 8.49 -1.02
CA ASN A 112 -17.95 8.53 -2.48
C ASN A 112 -16.78 9.42 -2.94
N PRO A 113 -15.52 9.09 -2.59
CA PRO A 113 -14.39 9.98 -2.75
C PRO A 113 -14.03 10.26 -4.22
N HIS A 114 -14.39 9.38 -5.16
CA HIS A 114 -14.18 9.61 -6.59
C HIS A 114 -15.36 10.29 -7.30
N ASN A 115 -16.37 10.73 -6.55
CA ASN A 115 -17.57 11.31 -7.14
C ASN A 115 -17.42 12.84 -7.31
N SER A 116 -17.74 13.33 -8.51
CA SER A 116 -17.53 14.71 -8.93
C SER A 116 -18.18 15.82 -8.06
N PRO A 117 -19.34 15.67 -7.38
CA PRO A 117 -19.88 16.77 -6.58
C PRO A 117 -19.11 17.01 -5.27
N TYR A 118 -18.13 16.16 -4.94
CA TYR A 118 -17.41 16.19 -3.67
C TYR A 118 -15.93 16.54 -3.79
N VAL A 119 -15.46 16.95 -4.98
CA VAL A 119 -14.03 17.21 -5.25
C VAL A 119 -13.42 18.20 -4.26
N ASP A 120 -14.14 19.29 -3.93
CA ASP A 120 -13.63 20.30 -2.99
C ASP A 120 -13.51 19.75 -1.56
N TYR A 121 -14.46 18.91 -1.12
CA TYR A 121 -14.39 18.21 0.16
C TYR A 121 -13.20 17.25 0.22
N ILE A 122 -12.96 16.51 -0.86
CA ILE A 122 -11.85 15.56 -0.95
C ILE A 122 -10.50 16.30 -0.99
N ALA A 123 -10.40 17.43 -1.68
CA ALA A 123 -9.19 18.26 -1.68
C ALA A 123 -8.83 18.76 -0.27
N GLU A 124 -9.82 19.22 0.50
CA GLU A 124 -9.60 19.65 1.89
C GLU A 124 -9.30 18.49 2.84
N LEU A 125 -10.00 17.36 2.70
CA LEU A 125 -9.68 16.12 3.43
C LEU A 125 -8.24 15.67 3.16
N ASN A 126 -7.81 15.69 1.89
CA ASN A 126 -6.45 15.36 1.51
C ASN A 126 -5.43 16.34 2.11
N THR A 127 -5.76 17.63 2.19
CA THR A 127 -4.90 18.62 2.86
C THR A 127 -4.70 18.29 4.33
N ILE A 128 -5.79 17.98 5.06
CA ILE A 128 -5.74 17.57 6.47
C ILE A 128 -4.93 16.28 6.61
N ARG A 129 -5.25 15.26 5.80
CA ARG A 129 -4.58 13.96 5.80
C ARG A 129 -3.08 14.05 5.51
N ASN A 130 -2.69 14.87 4.54
CA ASN A 130 -1.29 15.14 4.19
C ASN A 130 -0.56 15.78 5.38
N SER A 131 -1.15 16.81 5.99
CA SER A 131 -0.52 17.55 7.09
C SER A 131 -0.34 16.74 8.38
N THR A 132 -1.09 15.66 8.54
CA THR A 132 -1.10 14.80 9.73
C THR A 132 -0.45 13.44 9.50
N ASN A 133 -0.08 13.12 8.26
CA ASN A 133 0.42 11.81 7.84
C ASN A 133 -0.52 10.63 8.20
N ALA A 134 -1.83 10.85 8.15
CA ALA A 134 -2.80 9.84 8.58
C ALA A 134 -3.07 8.76 7.52
N ASP A 135 -2.86 7.49 7.84
CA ASP A 135 -3.22 6.35 6.99
C ASP A 135 -4.73 6.24 6.79
N VAL A 136 -5.50 6.44 7.87
CA VAL A 136 -6.96 6.32 7.90
C VAL A 136 -7.57 7.55 8.55
N MET A 137 -8.67 8.04 7.99
CA MET A 137 -9.46 9.13 8.57
C MET A 137 -10.85 8.68 9.00
N VAL A 138 -11.21 9.00 10.24
CA VAL A 138 -12.52 8.75 10.82
C VAL A 138 -13.22 10.08 11.06
N TYR A 139 -14.39 10.28 10.46
CA TYR A 139 -15.25 11.41 10.78
C TYR A 139 -16.24 11.04 11.88
N TRP A 140 -16.05 11.60 13.07
CA TRP A 140 -16.98 11.50 14.17
C TRP A 140 -18.03 12.58 14.09
N ARG A 141 -19.22 12.17 13.66
CA ARG A 141 -20.31 13.08 13.30
C ARG A 141 -20.95 13.76 14.50
N GLU A 142 -21.62 14.86 14.22
CA GLU A 142 -22.49 15.55 15.17
C GLU A 142 -23.89 14.91 15.18
N SER A 143 -24.55 14.98 16.35
CA SER A 143 -25.92 14.53 16.51
C SER A 143 -26.88 15.38 15.68
N GLY A 144 -27.71 14.73 14.84
CA GLY A 144 -28.73 15.43 14.05
C GLY A 144 -28.20 16.20 12.83
N ASP A 145 -26.98 15.93 12.39
CA ASP A 145 -26.32 16.55 11.22
C ASP A 145 -26.97 16.24 9.85
N GLY A 146 -28.09 15.53 9.81
CA GLY A 146 -28.82 15.17 8.59
C GLY A 146 -28.21 14.04 7.74
N GLY A 147 -27.02 13.53 8.09
CA GLY A 147 -26.37 12.46 7.34
C GLY A 147 -27.02 11.07 7.54
N PRO A 148 -26.47 10.02 6.91
CA PRO A 148 -26.99 8.66 7.01
C PRO A 148 -27.16 8.17 8.47
N GLY A 149 -28.21 7.38 8.73
CA GLY A 149 -28.45 6.83 10.08
C GLY A 149 -27.58 5.62 10.46
N ALA A 150 -26.81 5.09 9.50
CA ALA A 150 -25.85 4.01 9.72
C ALA A 150 -24.43 4.60 9.89
N ASN A 151 -23.52 3.78 10.41
CA ASN A 151 -22.08 4.02 10.31
C ASN A 151 -21.58 3.36 9.02
N GLY A 152 -20.38 3.72 8.56
CA GLY A 152 -19.86 3.12 7.34
C GLY A 152 -18.39 3.40 7.08
N ALA A 153 -17.76 2.45 6.39
CA ALA A 153 -16.53 2.63 5.66
C ALA A 153 -16.83 2.88 4.17
N SER A 154 -15.98 3.66 3.51
CA SER A 154 -16.08 4.00 2.08
C SER A 154 -15.94 2.81 1.15
N ALA A 155 -15.06 1.87 1.49
CA ALA A 155 -14.69 0.76 0.61
C ALA A 155 -14.35 -0.52 1.40
N VAL A 156 -14.48 -1.67 0.72
CA VAL A 156 -14.22 -3.01 1.27
C VAL A 156 -13.52 -3.89 0.21
N PRO A 157 -12.20 -4.14 0.31
CA PRO A 157 -11.24 -3.38 1.11
C PRO A 157 -11.09 -1.95 0.57
N ALA A 158 -10.52 -1.05 1.38
CA ALA A 158 -10.19 0.30 0.92
C ALA A 158 -8.83 0.35 0.22
N GLU A 159 -8.68 1.25 -0.75
CA GLU A 159 -7.40 1.74 -1.26
C GLU A 159 -7.01 3.06 -0.57
N GLU A 160 -5.80 3.60 -0.86
CA GLU A 160 -5.26 4.78 -0.15
C GLU A 160 -6.26 5.94 -0.16
N ASP A 161 -6.75 6.32 -1.32
CA ASP A 161 -7.67 7.45 -1.53
C ASP A 161 -9.12 7.16 -1.09
N GLU A 162 -9.38 5.96 -0.57
CA GLU A 162 -10.67 5.50 -0.05
C GLU A 162 -10.59 5.11 1.43
N ALA A 163 -9.56 5.50 2.17
CA ALA A 163 -9.36 5.09 3.58
C ALA A 163 -10.19 5.93 4.58
N TYR A 164 -11.51 5.96 4.40
CA TYR A 164 -12.44 6.80 5.14
C TYR A 164 -13.48 5.99 5.92
N VAL A 165 -13.76 6.41 7.15
CA VAL A 165 -14.86 5.90 7.97
C VAL A 165 -15.67 7.07 8.51
N HIS A 166 -16.99 6.92 8.61
CA HIS A 166 -17.80 7.83 9.41
C HIS A 166 -18.57 7.10 10.49
N ILE A 167 -18.64 7.71 11.67
CA ILE A 167 -19.34 7.17 12.82
C ILE A 167 -20.36 8.22 13.31
N THR A 168 -21.60 7.79 13.47
CA THR A 168 -22.66 8.61 14.08
C THR A 168 -22.31 8.93 15.53
N HIS A 169 -22.71 10.11 15.99
CA HIS A 169 -22.28 10.70 17.26
C HIS A 169 -22.34 9.73 18.45
N TYR A 170 -23.51 9.12 18.72
CA TYR A 170 -23.71 8.20 19.85
C TYR A 170 -23.24 6.76 19.61
N SER A 171 -22.69 6.45 18.43
CA SER A 171 -22.22 5.10 18.08
C SER A 171 -20.72 4.93 18.15
N MET A 172 -19.96 5.97 18.53
CA MET A 172 -18.50 5.90 18.67
C MET A 172 -18.11 5.02 19.85
N SER A 173 -18.11 3.69 19.65
CA SER A 173 -17.76 2.70 20.66
C SER A 173 -16.68 1.74 20.12
N PRO A 174 -15.97 1.00 21.00
CA PRO A 174 -14.94 0.06 20.55
C PRO A 174 -15.47 -0.99 19.58
N TYR A 175 -16.69 -1.50 19.80
CA TYR A 175 -17.30 -2.51 18.93
C TYR A 175 -17.55 -1.96 17.52
N ILE A 176 -18.13 -0.76 17.42
CA ILE A 176 -18.50 -0.16 16.14
C ILE A 176 -17.28 0.34 15.40
N LEU A 177 -16.35 1.04 16.07
CA LEU A 177 -15.13 1.48 15.40
C LEU A 177 -14.30 0.28 14.92
N SER A 178 -14.22 -0.80 15.71
CA SER A 178 -13.57 -2.03 15.26
C SER A 178 -14.22 -2.63 14.01
N HIS A 179 -15.56 -2.57 13.92
CA HIS A 179 -16.32 -3.06 12.76
C HIS A 179 -16.00 -2.24 11.50
N GLU A 180 -16.11 -0.91 11.57
CA GLU A 180 -15.92 -0.06 10.39
C GLU A 180 -14.45 -0.01 9.94
N LEU A 181 -13.48 -0.01 10.87
CA LEU A 181 -12.07 -0.18 10.50
C LEU A 181 -11.81 -1.57 9.88
N GLY A 182 -12.59 -2.57 10.28
CA GLY A 182 -12.48 -3.93 9.74
C GLY A 182 -12.84 -3.97 8.25
N HIS A 183 -13.77 -3.12 7.81
CA HIS A 183 -14.13 -2.96 6.41
C HIS A 183 -12.99 -2.45 5.53
N LEU A 184 -12.23 -1.46 6.00
CA LEU A 184 -11.06 -0.95 5.27
C LEU A 184 -10.03 -2.06 5.01
N LEU A 185 -9.90 -2.99 5.96
CA LEU A 185 -9.05 -4.17 5.87
C LEU A 185 -9.67 -5.32 5.07
N GLY A 186 -10.83 -5.14 4.45
CA GLY A 186 -11.51 -6.15 3.64
C GLY A 186 -12.40 -7.12 4.43
N GLY A 187 -12.73 -6.78 5.67
CA GLY A 187 -13.73 -7.51 6.47
C GLY A 187 -15.12 -7.40 5.84
N GLU A 188 -15.84 -8.51 5.75
CA GLU A 188 -17.13 -8.61 5.08
C GLU A 188 -18.21 -9.17 6.00
N HIS A 189 -19.44 -8.66 5.85
CA HIS A 189 -20.56 -9.04 6.70
C HIS A 189 -20.93 -10.51 6.62
N HIS A 190 -20.95 -11.05 5.40
CA HIS A 190 -21.34 -12.44 5.16
C HIS A 190 -20.31 -13.46 5.66
N LYS A 191 -19.10 -12.99 6.02
CA LYS A 191 -18.03 -13.79 6.63
C LYS A 191 -18.05 -13.69 8.16
N GLY A 192 -18.88 -12.82 8.73
CA GLY A 192 -19.13 -12.76 10.17
C GLY A 192 -19.87 -14.01 10.66
N THR A 193 -19.52 -14.48 11.85
CA THR A 193 -20.16 -15.63 12.48
C THR A 193 -21.43 -15.22 13.21
N GLN A 194 -22.48 -16.00 12.99
CA GLN A 194 -23.71 -16.01 13.78
C GLN A 194 -23.98 -17.46 14.17
N THR A 195 -23.92 -17.78 15.45
CA THR A 195 -24.16 -19.14 15.95
C THR A 195 -24.82 -19.11 17.33
N ILE A 196 -25.38 -20.23 17.78
CA ILE A 196 -25.92 -20.37 19.12
C ILE A 196 -24.85 -21.03 19.99
N ALA A 197 -24.60 -20.45 21.16
CA ALA A 197 -23.67 -21.01 22.14
C ALA A 197 -24.22 -20.85 23.55
N ASN A 198 -23.93 -21.83 24.41
CA ASN A 198 -24.28 -21.76 25.81
C ASN A 198 -23.22 -20.95 26.58
N ILE A 199 -23.59 -19.75 27.03
CA ILE A 199 -22.66 -18.81 27.67
C ILE A 199 -23.23 -18.20 28.94
N SER A 200 -22.32 -17.85 29.86
CA SER A 200 -22.57 -17.03 31.04
C SER A 200 -22.05 -15.62 30.80
N VAL A 201 -22.86 -14.60 31.08
CA VAL A 201 -22.46 -13.18 30.99
C VAL A 201 -22.20 -12.66 32.40
N ASP A 202 -21.00 -12.13 32.63
CA ASP A 202 -20.55 -11.56 33.91
C ASP A 202 -20.72 -12.50 35.12
N GLY A 203 -20.56 -13.81 34.89
CA GLY A 203 -20.68 -14.84 35.93
C GLY A 203 -22.12 -15.18 36.31
N GLY A 204 -23.10 -14.79 35.51
CA GLY A 204 -24.49 -15.22 35.64
C GLY A 204 -24.73 -16.69 35.26
N GLU A 205 -25.99 -17.09 35.17
CA GLU A 205 -26.36 -18.44 34.73
C GLU A 205 -25.97 -18.67 33.26
N PHE A 206 -25.65 -19.92 32.95
CA PHE A 206 -25.41 -20.37 31.58
C PHE A 206 -26.73 -20.49 30.83
N GLU A 207 -26.83 -19.80 29.69
CA GLU A 207 -27.99 -19.88 28.80
C GLU A 207 -27.57 -19.83 27.33
N ASP A 208 -28.39 -20.43 26.47
CA ASP A 208 -28.20 -20.36 25.03
C ASP A 208 -28.38 -18.92 24.56
N ARG A 209 -27.34 -18.37 23.93
CA ARG A 209 -27.34 -17.04 23.34
C ARG A 209 -26.88 -17.08 21.89
N GLU A 210 -27.41 -16.16 21.10
CA GLU A 210 -26.93 -15.93 19.75
C GLU A 210 -25.64 -15.11 19.81
N ILE A 211 -24.54 -15.74 19.44
CA ILE A 211 -23.23 -15.13 19.37
C ILE A 211 -23.04 -14.46 18.02
N ARG A 212 -22.57 -13.21 18.02
CA ARG A 212 -22.19 -12.45 16.81
C ARG A 212 -20.77 -11.91 16.92
N THR A 213 -19.92 -12.23 15.95
CA THR A 213 -18.59 -11.62 15.81
C THR A 213 -18.67 -10.17 15.33
N LEU A 214 -17.54 -9.46 15.34
CA LEU A 214 -17.46 -8.04 15.03
C LEU A 214 -18.07 -7.69 13.66
N MET A 215 -17.72 -8.40 12.59
CA MET A 215 -18.22 -8.08 11.24
C MET A 215 -19.66 -8.54 10.97
N THR A 216 -20.40 -9.09 11.93
CA THR A 216 -21.74 -9.60 11.64
C THR A 216 -22.76 -8.45 11.46
N SER A 217 -23.39 -8.35 10.29
CA SER A 217 -24.44 -7.35 9.99
C SER A 217 -25.68 -8.00 9.34
N GLN A 218 -26.85 -7.39 9.57
CA GLN A 218 -28.14 -7.72 8.93
C GLN A 218 -28.52 -9.21 8.89
N VAL A 219 -28.25 -9.93 9.98
CA VAL A 219 -28.65 -11.33 10.10
C VAL A 219 -30.06 -11.48 10.67
N THR A 220 -30.80 -12.47 10.16
CA THR A 220 -32.12 -12.83 10.69
C THR A 220 -31.97 -13.28 12.14
N PRO A 221 -32.71 -12.68 13.10
CA PRO A 221 -32.64 -13.10 14.49
C PRO A 221 -33.03 -14.57 14.64
N THR A 222 -32.26 -15.32 15.41
CA THR A 222 -32.55 -16.72 15.75
C THR A 222 -33.63 -16.85 16.83
N GLY A 223 -33.95 -15.75 17.52
CA GLY A 223 -34.90 -15.70 18.63
C GLY A 223 -34.25 -15.84 20.01
N TYR A 224 -32.94 -16.09 20.07
CA TYR A 224 -32.17 -16.14 21.31
C TYR A 224 -31.65 -14.75 21.72
N PRO A 225 -31.39 -14.49 23.02
CA PRO A 225 -30.71 -13.27 23.45
C PRO A 225 -29.35 -13.14 22.75
N VAL A 226 -29.01 -11.93 22.27
CA VAL A 226 -27.78 -11.70 21.50
C VAL A 226 -26.63 -11.35 22.44
N ALA A 227 -25.47 -11.99 22.23
CA ALA A 227 -24.20 -11.57 22.79
C ALA A 227 -23.22 -11.27 21.65
N ARG A 228 -22.72 -10.04 21.62
CA ARG A 228 -21.80 -9.56 20.59
C ARG A 228 -20.38 -9.75 21.06
N VAL A 229 -19.67 -10.69 20.47
CA VAL A 229 -18.29 -11.02 20.86
C VAL A 229 -17.34 -10.06 20.19
N TRP A 230 -16.39 -9.56 20.97
CA TRP A 230 -15.36 -8.64 20.52
C TRP A 230 -14.21 -9.43 19.87
N ALA A 231 -14.52 -10.18 18.82
CA ALA A 231 -13.55 -10.91 18.03
C ALA A 231 -14.00 -10.96 16.57
N PHE A 232 -13.04 -11.02 15.67
CA PHE A 232 -13.27 -11.26 14.25
C PHE A 232 -13.47 -12.76 14.01
N SER A 233 -14.22 -13.11 12.97
CA SER A 233 -14.47 -14.51 12.62
C SER A 233 -13.26 -15.15 11.96
N ASP A 234 -12.91 -16.35 12.45
CA ASP A 234 -11.76 -17.12 12.00
C ASP A 234 -12.13 -18.60 11.86
N ALA A 235 -11.92 -19.12 10.64
CA ALA A 235 -12.25 -20.48 10.24
C ALA A 235 -11.62 -21.58 11.12
N ASN A 236 -10.48 -21.29 11.75
CA ASN A 236 -9.70 -22.26 12.52
C ASN A 236 -9.68 -21.97 14.02
N THR A 237 -10.46 -20.99 14.50
CA THR A 237 -10.44 -20.59 15.91
C THR A 237 -11.74 -20.98 16.61
N THR A 238 -11.55 -21.63 17.76
CA THR A 238 -12.57 -21.89 18.76
C THR A 238 -12.31 -21.03 19.99
N VAL A 239 -13.38 -20.68 20.71
CA VAL A 239 -13.29 -20.02 22.01
C VAL A 239 -13.56 -21.07 23.08
N ASN A 240 -12.60 -21.22 23.99
CA ASN A 240 -12.73 -22.01 25.19
C ASN A 240 -12.38 -21.11 26.39
N GLY A 241 -13.39 -20.69 27.15
CA GLY A 241 -13.22 -19.78 28.29
C GLY A 241 -13.93 -18.43 28.13
N THR A 242 -13.38 -17.39 28.74
CA THR A 242 -14.00 -16.06 28.83
C THR A 242 -13.45 -15.10 27.77
N ILE A 243 -14.34 -14.44 27.04
CA ILE A 243 -14.00 -13.41 26.05
C ILE A 243 -14.83 -12.14 26.24
N PRO A 244 -14.27 -10.95 25.96
CA PRO A 244 -15.03 -9.70 25.97
C PRO A 244 -16.21 -9.71 24.99
N CYS A 245 -17.34 -9.15 25.45
CA CYS A 245 -18.56 -9.06 24.67
C CYS A 245 -19.44 -7.87 25.08
N GLY A 246 -20.43 -7.55 24.26
CA GLY A 246 -21.38 -6.47 24.51
C GLY A 246 -21.30 -5.37 23.46
N TYR A 247 -22.03 -4.29 23.70
CA TYR A 247 -22.14 -3.13 22.79
C TYR A 247 -21.73 -1.81 23.47
N GLY A 248 -21.45 -1.85 24.77
CA GLY A 248 -21.05 -0.68 25.55
C GLY A 248 -19.60 -0.29 25.30
N LEU A 249 -19.17 0.74 26.04
CA LEU A 249 -17.77 1.19 26.08
C LEU A 249 -16.87 0.18 26.78
N GLU A 250 -17.33 -0.32 27.93
CA GLU A 250 -16.68 -1.42 28.64
C GLU A 250 -17.33 -2.75 28.24
N PRO A 251 -16.52 -3.80 27.98
CA PRO A 251 -17.05 -5.11 27.67
C PRO A 251 -17.56 -5.83 28.92
N SER A 252 -18.66 -6.56 28.78
CA SER A 252 -18.99 -7.67 29.67
C SER A 252 -18.09 -8.88 29.38
N ASN A 253 -18.03 -9.80 30.33
CA ASN A 253 -17.31 -11.06 30.21
C ASN A 253 -18.26 -12.19 29.80
N CYS A 254 -18.12 -12.69 28.56
CA CYS A 254 -18.85 -13.85 28.07
C CYS A 254 -18.02 -15.12 28.26
N THR A 255 -18.44 -16.00 29.17
CA THR A 255 -17.78 -17.28 29.44
C THR A 255 -18.51 -18.42 28.76
N TYR A 256 -17.78 -19.18 27.93
CA TYR A 256 -18.33 -20.31 27.18
C TYR A 256 -18.37 -21.57 28.03
N ALA A 257 -19.49 -22.30 27.98
CA ALA A 257 -19.64 -23.57 28.69
C ALA A 257 -18.78 -24.68 28.07
N GLU A 258 -18.56 -24.59 26.76
CA GLU A 258 -17.82 -25.56 25.97
C GLU A 258 -17.09 -24.85 24.81
N GLU A 259 -16.11 -25.55 24.23
CA GLU A 259 -15.36 -25.06 23.10
C GLU A 259 -16.28 -24.78 21.90
N THR A 260 -16.36 -23.51 21.51
CA THR A 260 -17.29 -23.05 20.47
C THR A 260 -16.56 -22.40 19.31
N PRO A 261 -16.79 -22.84 18.05
CA PRO A 261 -16.24 -22.17 16.88
C PRO A 261 -16.77 -20.74 16.74
N ILE A 262 -15.87 -19.78 16.49
CA ILE A 262 -16.23 -18.40 16.18
C ILE A 262 -15.99 -18.05 14.71
N GLY A 263 -15.89 -19.06 13.84
CA GLY A 263 -15.76 -18.96 12.39
C GLY A 263 -16.29 -20.19 11.68
N ASN A 264 -16.24 -20.16 10.35
CA ASN A 264 -16.61 -21.29 9.51
C ASN A 264 -15.41 -21.69 8.65
N SER A 265 -15.13 -22.98 8.55
CA SER A 265 -14.12 -23.59 7.66
C SER A 265 -14.07 -23.07 6.21
N SER A 266 -15.16 -22.48 5.70
CA SER A 266 -15.24 -21.97 4.33
C SER A 266 -14.84 -20.49 4.16
N TRP A 267 -14.85 -19.68 5.23
CA TRP A 267 -14.65 -18.22 5.14
C TRP A 267 -14.11 -17.62 6.46
N SER A 268 -13.14 -16.71 6.37
CA SER A 268 -12.43 -16.12 7.51
C SER A 268 -12.21 -14.63 7.26
N ASN A 269 -12.73 -13.76 8.13
CA ASN A 269 -12.41 -12.33 8.08
C ASN A 269 -10.97 -12.08 8.51
N VAL A 270 -10.50 -12.85 9.50
CA VAL A 270 -9.13 -12.76 10.01
C VAL A 270 -8.09 -12.94 8.89
N ASP A 271 -8.29 -13.88 7.97
CA ASP A 271 -7.30 -14.13 6.90
C ASP A 271 -7.24 -12.98 5.88
N LEU A 272 -8.37 -12.37 5.53
CA LEU A 272 -8.42 -11.21 4.62
C LEU A 272 -7.79 -9.99 5.27
N MET A 273 -8.23 -9.71 6.49
CA MET A 273 -7.81 -8.52 7.23
C MET A 273 -6.31 -8.56 7.56
N ARG A 274 -5.77 -9.75 7.88
CA ARG A 274 -4.34 -9.93 8.10
C ARG A 274 -3.51 -9.65 6.85
N ALA A 275 -4.01 -10.04 5.67
CA ALA A 275 -3.33 -9.76 4.41
C ALA A 275 -3.34 -8.26 4.05
N ARG A 276 -4.39 -7.53 4.45
CA ARG A 276 -4.51 -6.09 4.18
C ARG A 276 -3.86 -5.18 5.23
N ALA A 277 -3.65 -5.65 6.46
CA ALA A 277 -3.02 -4.87 7.53
C ALA A 277 -1.71 -4.14 7.13
N PRO A 278 -0.71 -4.81 6.51
CA PRO A 278 0.51 -4.11 6.07
C PRO A 278 0.29 -3.14 4.91
N ILE A 279 -0.76 -3.32 4.10
CA ILE A 279 -1.08 -2.43 2.98
C ILE A 279 -1.70 -1.14 3.50
N VAL A 280 -2.63 -1.22 4.47
CA VAL A 280 -3.27 -0.04 5.05
C VAL A 280 -2.29 0.78 5.89
N ALA A 281 -1.37 0.13 6.61
CA ALA A 281 -0.21 0.80 7.24
C ALA A 281 0.77 1.42 6.22
N GLY A 282 0.64 1.00 4.96
CA GLY A 282 1.38 1.41 3.78
C GLY A 282 0.83 2.67 3.09
N PHE A 283 -0.39 3.11 3.44
CA PHE A 283 -1.06 4.19 2.71
C PHE A 283 -0.30 5.51 2.83
N ARG A 284 0.36 5.76 3.97
CA ARG A 284 1.11 7.00 4.20
C ARG A 284 2.45 6.79 4.88
N SER A 285 2.85 5.54 5.08
CA SER A 285 4.27 5.27 4.86
C SER A 285 4.54 5.50 3.37
N GLN A 286 4.77 6.79 3.05
CA GLN A 286 5.98 7.05 2.30
C GLN A 286 7.02 6.15 2.97
N PRO A 287 7.78 5.35 2.22
CA PRO A 287 9.09 5.00 2.72
C PRO A 287 9.67 6.29 3.32
N ASP A 288 10.68 6.21 4.17
CA ASP A 288 11.72 7.20 3.96
C ASP A 288 12.13 7.01 2.48
N GLU A 289 11.41 7.64 1.54
CA GLU A 289 11.97 7.98 0.26
C GLU A 289 13.19 8.74 0.76
N PRO A 290 14.41 8.26 0.49
CA PRO A 290 15.50 9.19 0.56
C PRO A 290 14.99 10.32 -0.32
N GLU A 291 14.74 11.50 0.27
CA GLU A 291 14.30 12.70 -0.44
C GLU A 291 15.06 12.65 -1.76
N TRP A 292 14.37 12.22 -2.83
CA TRP A 292 15.06 11.91 -4.06
C TRP A 292 15.27 13.30 -4.62
N GLU A 293 16.33 13.93 -4.14
CA GLU A 293 16.85 15.15 -4.68
C GLU A 293 17.11 14.81 -6.13
N TRP A 294 16.19 15.24 -6.99
CA TRP A 294 16.38 15.03 -8.40
C TRP A 294 17.74 15.62 -8.75
N PRO A 295 18.64 14.85 -9.38
CA PRO A 295 19.93 15.38 -9.76
C PRO A 295 19.64 16.65 -10.53
N GLU A 296 20.34 17.74 -10.15
CA GLU A 296 20.04 19.06 -10.68
C GLU A 296 19.85 18.99 -12.20
N PRO A 297 18.78 19.57 -12.75
CA PRO A 297 18.51 19.49 -14.17
C PRO A 297 19.73 19.88 -14.99
N LEU A 298 20.03 19.10 -16.03
CA LEU A 298 21.20 19.37 -16.84
C LEU A 298 21.04 20.72 -17.55
N PRO A 299 22.07 21.57 -17.56
CA PRO A 299 22.01 22.86 -18.23
C PRO A 299 21.82 22.65 -19.74
N PRO A 300 21.13 23.56 -20.45
CA PRO A 300 20.96 23.46 -21.89
C PRO A 300 22.29 23.20 -22.61
N GLN A 301 22.33 22.16 -23.44
CA GLN A 301 23.51 21.77 -24.21
C GLN A 301 23.43 22.26 -25.67
N GLY A 302 24.58 22.61 -26.25
CA GLY A 302 24.67 23.07 -27.64
C GLY A 302 24.71 21.94 -28.67
N ASP A 303 25.33 20.81 -28.32
CA ASP A 303 25.39 19.62 -29.17
C ASP A 303 24.18 18.72 -28.91
N ASP A 304 23.72 17.99 -29.93
CA ASP A 304 22.52 17.13 -29.79
C ASP A 304 22.74 15.99 -28.79
N VAL A 305 23.97 15.47 -28.71
CA VAL A 305 24.36 14.37 -27.83
C VAL A 305 25.75 14.64 -27.24
N LEU A 306 25.88 14.56 -25.92
CA LEU A 306 27.15 14.57 -25.21
C LEU A 306 27.28 13.31 -24.37
N GLY A 307 28.50 12.86 -24.09
CA GLY A 307 28.70 11.68 -23.26
C GLY A 307 30.09 11.09 -23.36
N SER A 308 30.33 10.09 -22.51
CA SER A 308 31.57 9.33 -22.46
C SER A 308 31.28 7.90 -22.02
N SER A 309 32.12 6.96 -22.46
CA SER A 309 32.07 5.57 -22.01
C SER A 309 33.47 5.05 -21.73
N GLN A 310 33.57 4.19 -20.73
CA GLN A 310 34.81 3.61 -20.27
C GLN A 310 34.59 2.14 -19.89
N LEU A 311 35.37 1.25 -20.52
CA LEU A 311 35.55 -0.12 -20.08
C LEU A 311 36.91 -0.28 -19.43
N GLN A 312 36.94 -0.71 -18.18
CA GLN A 312 38.16 -1.02 -17.45
C GLN A 312 38.25 -2.51 -17.17
N ILE A 313 39.24 -3.20 -17.73
CA ILE A 313 39.50 -4.62 -17.46
C ILE A 313 40.59 -4.73 -16.38
N TYR A 314 40.35 -5.56 -15.37
CA TYR A 314 41.29 -5.77 -14.26
C TYR A 314 42.14 -7.04 -14.48
N GLY A 315 43.44 -6.90 -14.31
CA GLY A 315 44.39 -8.00 -14.42
C GLY A 315 44.71 -8.43 -15.87
N PRO A 316 45.57 -9.45 -16.05
CA PRO A 316 45.94 -9.94 -17.36
C PRO A 316 44.84 -10.82 -17.97
N ILE A 317 44.51 -10.59 -19.24
CA ILE A 317 43.58 -11.42 -20.02
C ILE A 317 44.28 -12.74 -20.42
N SER A 318 44.41 -13.65 -19.46
CA SER A 318 45.14 -14.93 -19.61
C SER A 318 44.28 -16.01 -20.27
N ALA A 319 44.86 -17.17 -20.58
CA ALA A 319 44.10 -18.31 -21.09
C ALA A 319 43.38 -19.05 -19.97
N SER A 320 42.14 -19.46 -20.23
CA SER A 320 41.32 -20.24 -19.30
C SER A 320 41.27 -19.59 -17.91
N SER A 321 41.06 -18.27 -17.87
CA SER A 321 41.08 -17.47 -16.65
C SER A 321 39.82 -16.62 -16.51
N ASN A 322 39.47 -16.29 -15.28
CA ASN A 322 38.41 -15.32 -15.00
C ASN A 322 38.85 -13.92 -15.43
N ILE A 323 37.94 -13.18 -16.04
CA ILE A 323 38.05 -11.74 -16.30
C ILE A 323 37.12 -11.02 -15.34
N SER A 324 37.59 -9.90 -14.82
CA SER A 324 36.77 -8.91 -14.12
C SER A 324 36.94 -7.57 -14.84
N ALA A 325 35.85 -6.86 -15.06
CA ALA A 325 35.85 -5.55 -15.69
C ALA A 325 34.75 -4.66 -15.10
N THR A 326 34.89 -3.36 -15.30
CA THR A 326 33.86 -2.36 -14.95
C THR A 326 33.50 -1.55 -16.19
N TRP A 327 32.20 -1.34 -16.38
CA TRP A 327 31.63 -0.44 -17.37
C TRP A 327 31.12 0.83 -16.69
N ILE A 328 31.44 1.97 -17.29
CA ILE A 328 30.90 3.27 -16.88
C ILE A 328 30.53 4.03 -18.16
N ALA A 329 29.31 4.56 -18.23
CA ALA A 329 28.92 5.49 -19.29
C ALA A 329 28.09 6.64 -18.74
N ASN A 330 28.17 7.79 -19.39
CA ASN A 330 27.26 8.91 -19.21
C ASN A 330 26.85 9.45 -20.58
N ILE A 331 25.60 9.88 -20.67
CA ILE A 331 25.06 10.51 -21.87
C ILE A 331 24.09 11.60 -21.45
N SER A 332 24.10 12.69 -22.20
CA SER A 332 23.09 13.73 -22.15
C SER A 332 22.64 14.13 -23.55
N LEU A 333 21.37 14.49 -23.66
CA LEU A 333 20.63 14.76 -24.88
C LEU A 333 19.89 16.08 -24.71
N ARG A 334 19.78 16.85 -25.79
CA ARG A 334 18.95 18.06 -25.80
C ARG A 334 17.47 17.68 -25.73
N ASP A 335 16.66 18.51 -25.09
CA ASP A 335 15.24 18.22 -24.85
C ASP A 335 14.38 18.14 -26.12
N ASP A 336 14.79 18.82 -27.20
CA ASP A 336 14.15 18.71 -28.52
C ASP A 336 14.49 17.40 -29.25
N TYR A 337 15.27 16.53 -28.62
CA TYR A 337 15.66 15.25 -29.15
C TYR A 337 14.80 14.14 -28.57
N GLY A 338 13.88 13.62 -29.37
CA GLY A 338 13.01 12.53 -28.94
C GLY A 338 13.74 11.21 -28.76
N VAL A 339 13.17 10.36 -27.90
CA VAL A 339 13.60 8.98 -27.65
C VAL A 339 12.85 7.98 -28.49
N ASP A 340 13.49 6.84 -28.77
CA ASP A 340 12.85 5.69 -29.42
C ASP A 340 12.00 4.83 -28.44
N LEU A 341 11.93 5.22 -27.16
CA LEU A 341 11.09 4.57 -26.14
C LEU A 341 9.62 5.01 -26.22
N LEU A 342 9.36 6.16 -26.85
CA LEU A 342 8.04 6.74 -27.01
C LEU A 342 7.77 7.03 -28.50
N PRO A 343 6.50 7.03 -28.96
CA PRO A 343 6.14 7.41 -30.32
C PRO A 343 6.52 8.86 -30.66
N ASP A 344 6.54 9.20 -31.95
CA ASP A 344 6.68 10.58 -32.44
C ASP A 344 7.97 11.32 -32.02
N ARG A 345 9.12 10.67 -32.24
CA ARG A 345 10.45 11.20 -31.93
C ARG A 345 10.75 12.63 -32.41
N ALA A 346 10.09 13.07 -33.48
CA ALA A 346 10.28 14.40 -34.03
C ALA A 346 9.79 15.54 -33.11
N LEU A 347 9.02 15.24 -32.06
CA LEU A 347 8.46 16.22 -31.13
C LEU A 347 9.46 16.68 -30.05
N GLY A 348 10.51 15.91 -29.80
CA GLY A 348 11.38 16.11 -28.63
C GLY A 348 10.87 15.36 -27.40
N VAL A 349 11.77 15.08 -26.45
CA VAL A 349 11.45 14.20 -25.31
C VAL A 349 10.36 14.78 -24.42
N ARG A 350 10.35 16.11 -24.21
CA ARG A 350 9.39 16.76 -23.31
C ARG A 350 7.96 16.57 -23.81
N ALA A 351 7.74 16.86 -25.08
CA ALA A 351 6.45 16.68 -25.72
C ALA A 351 6.06 15.20 -25.86
N GLN A 352 7.03 14.29 -26.00
CA GLN A 352 6.74 12.86 -25.98
C GLN A 352 6.25 12.40 -24.60
N ILE A 353 6.84 12.90 -23.51
CA ILE A 353 6.42 12.53 -22.15
C ILE A 353 5.02 13.08 -21.89
N ASP A 354 4.82 14.39 -22.07
CA ASP A 354 3.52 15.06 -21.91
C ASP A 354 2.41 14.36 -22.72
N GLN A 355 2.68 14.01 -23.99
CA GLN A 355 1.65 13.41 -24.84
C GLN A 355 1.37 11.92 -24.58
N HIS A 356 2.39 11.12 -24.23
CA HIS A 356 2.27 9.65 -24.21
C HIS A 356 2.33 9.03 -22.81
N LEU A 357 2.82 9.78 -21.83
CA LEU A 357 2.86 9.41 -20.41
C LEU A 357 2.01 10.38 -19.56
N GLY A 358 1.76 11.58 -20.06
CA GLY A 358 0.98 12.63 -19.41
C GLY A 358 -0.44 12.82 -19.97
N ASP A 359 -0.99 14.01 -19.72
CA ASP A 359 -2.33 14.40 -20.17
C ASP A 359 -2.36 15.30 -21.42
N GLY A 360 -1.19 15.72 -21.91
CA GLY A 360 -1.04 16.49 -23.13
C GLY A 360 -1.44 17.96 -22.98
N ASP A 361 -1.35 18.54 -21.79
CA ASP A 361 -1.69 19.93 -21.51
C ASP A 361 -0.56 20.92 -21.90
N GLY A 362 0.60 20.42 -22.31
CA GLY A 362 1.77 21.22 -22.71
C GLY A 362 2.68 21.59 -21.54
N TRP A 363 2.49 20.96 -20.38
CA TRP A 363 3.29 21.11 -19.18
C TRP A 363 3.83 19.75 -18.72
N LEU A 364 5.08 19.73 -18.25
CA LEU A 364 5.72 18.50 -17.79
C LEU A 364 5.74 18.46 -16.26
N ASP A 365 4.89 17.62 -15.68
CA ASP A 365 4.72 17.47 -14.23
C ASP A 365 5.56 16.32 -13.65
N ILE A 366 5.74 16.35 -12.32
CA ILE A 366 6.55 15.36 -11.60
C ILE A 366 6.10 13.91 -11.82
N PRO A 367 4.79 13.57 -11.80
CA PRO A 367 4.36 12.20 -12.07
C PRO A 367 4.76 11.70 -13.46
N GLU A 368 4.62 12.54 -14.48
CA GLU A 368 4.95 12.20 -15.87
C GLU A 368 6.46 11.99 -16.04
N ILE A 369 7.25 12.82 -15.35
CA ILE A 369 8.72 12.68 -15.27
C ILE A 369 9.09 11.36 -14.58
N ALA A 370 8.43 10.99 -13.50
CA ALA A 370 8.68 9.75 -12.77
C ALA A 370 8.36 8.51 -13.62
N ASP A 371 7.26 8.55 -14.38
CA ASP A 371 6.90 7.50 -15.33
C ASP A 371 7.94 7.37 -16.45
N PHE A 372 8.45 8.50 -16.95
CA PHE A 372 9.52 8.50 -17.94
C PHE A 372 10.82 7.90 -17.40
N VAL A 373 11.19 8.22 -16.16
CA VAL A 373 12.38 7.67 -15.50
C VAL A 373 12.26 6.16 -15.36
N SER A 374 11.11 5.68 -14.89
CA SER A 374 10.80 4.25 -14.79
C SER A 374 10.87 3.55 -16.15
N LEU A 375 10.41 4.21 -17.23
CA LEU A 375 10.50 3.69 -18.58
C LEU A 375 11.96 3.55 -19.06
N VAL A 376 12.81 4.54 -18.79
CA VAL A 376 14.23 4.52 -19.15
C VAL A 376 14.98 3.45 -18.37
N GLU A 377 14.75 3.35 -17.06
CA GLU A 377 15.36 2.32 -16.20
C GLU A 377 14.94 0.91 -16.62
N GLY A 378 13.64 0.70 -16.88
CA GLY A 378 13.12 -0.58 -17.36
C GLY A 378 13.71 -0.99 -18.72
N ALA A 379 13.90 -0.03 -19.63
CA ALA A 379 14.54 -0.28 -20.92
C ALA A 379 16.04 -0.64 -20.80
N ARG A 380 16.66 -0.32 -19.66
CA ARG A 380 18.09 -0.54 -19.37
C ARG A 380 18.34 -1.71 -18.41
N ASN A 381 17.35 -2.56 -18.18
CA ASN A 381 17.48 -3.81 -17.44
C ASN A 381 18.20 -4.90 -18.26
N LEU A 382 19.49 -4.69 -18.50
CA LEU A 382 20.34 -5.53 -19.34
C LEU A 382 21.14 -6.52 -18.47
N THR A 383 21.39 -7.72 -18.97
CA THR A 383 22.01 -8.82 -18.19
C THR A 383 23.47 -9.10 -18.55
N ASP A 384 23.93 -8.61 -19.71
CA ASP A 384 25.26 -8.90 -20.23
C ASP A 384 25.88 -7.76 -21.06
N SER A 385 27.19 -7.85 -21.29
CA SER A 385 27.98 -6.80 -21.94
C SER A 385 27.72 -6.64 -23.44
N GLU A 386 27.08 -7.62 -24.09
CA GLU A 386 26.67 -7.52 -25.50
C GLU A 386 25.37 -6.74 -25.62
N SER A 387 24.40 -7.03 -24.75
CA SER A 387 23.12 -6.32 -24.65
C SER A 387 23.33 -4.85 -24.25
N LEU A 388 24.35 -4.58 -23.44
CA LEU A 388 24.86 -3.24 -23.12
C LEU A 388 25.47 -2.49 -24.31
N GLY A 389 25.80 -3.20 -25.39
CA GLY A 389 26.62 -2.70 -26.49
C GLY A 389 28.00 -2.23 -26.06
N CYS A 390 28.55 -2.81 -24.98
CA CYS A 390 29.94 -2.57 -24.56
C CYS A 390 30.91 -3.39 -25.40
N CYS A 391 30.84 -4.71 -25.25
CA CYS A 391 31.99 -5.54 -25.56
C CYS A 391 31.70 -7.03 -25.43
N VAL A 392 32.45 -7.84 -26.18
CA VAL A 392 32.45 -9.30 -26.12
C VAL A 392 33.90 -9.77 -26.07
N VAL A 393 34.25 -10.70 -25.16
CA VAL A 393 35.61 -11.24 -25.04
C VAL A 393 35.62 -12.69 -25.50
N ASP A 394 36.50 -13.02 -26.44
CA ASP A 394 36.62 -14.36 -27.03
C ASP A 394 35.28 -14.92 -27.57
N TYR A 395 34.42 -14.03 -28.08
CA TYR A 395 33.05 -14.30 -28.57
C TYR A 395 32.03 -14.67 -27.47
N LEU A 396 32.35 -14.43 -26.19
CA LEU A 396 31.43 -14.60 -25.07
C LEU A 396 31.16 -13.24 -24.39
N PRO A 397 29.90 -12.89 -24.13
CA PRO A 397 29.58 -11.68 -23.39
C PRO A 397 29.94 -11.85 -21.92
N LEU A 398 30.44 -10.78 -21.31
CA LEU A 398 30.65 -10.70 -19.88
C LEU A 398 29.30 -10.58 -19.19
N GLN A 399 29.14 -11.29 -18.08
CA GLN A 399 27.92 -11.34 -17.28
C GLN A 399 27.97 -10.29 -16.17
N MET A 400 26.84 -9.65 -15.91
CA MET A 400 26.69 -8.70 -14.81
C MET A 400 26.37 -9.43 -13.51
N SER A 401 27.21 -9.27 -12.49
CA SER A 401 27.00 -9.98 -11.21
C SER A 401 25.87 -9.42 -10.35
N LYS A 402 25.55 -8.12 -10.51
CA LYS A 402 24.56 -7.39 -9.69
C LYS A 402 23.50 -6.66 -10.51
N GLY A 403 23.46 -6.88 -11.83
CA GLY A 403 22.69 -6.05 -12.75
C GLY A 403 23.40 -4.73 -13.08
N MET A 404 22.72 -3.89 -13.86
CA MET A 404 23.16 -2.54 -14.21
C MET A 404 22.61 -1.53 -13.21
N GLU A 405 23.45 -0.62 -12.75
CA GLU A 405 23.02 0.58 -12.04
C GLU A 405 22.80 1.70 -13.07
N VAL A 406 21.60 2.27 -13.10
CA VAL A 406 21.21 3.35 -14.00
C VAL A 406 20.72 4.51 -13.17
N ILE A 407 21.23 5.71 -13.44
CA ILE A 407 20.77 6.94 -12.81
C ILE A 407 20.27 7.86 -13.91
N VAL A 408 18.97 8.13 -13.95
CA VAL A 408 18.35 9.02 -14.94
C VAL A 408 18.36 10.45 -14.41
N ILE A 409 18.74 11.40 -15.27
CA ILE A 409 18.59 12.83 -15.03
C ILE A 409 17.52 13.32 -16.01
N PRO A 410 16.25 13.45 -15.60
CA PRO A 410 15.17 13.75 -16.52
C PRO A 410 15.17 15.22 -16.95
N PRO A 411 14.32 15.59 -17.93
CA PRO A 411 14.04 16.97 -18.25
C PRO A 411 13.46 17.72 -17.03
N ALA A 412 13.74 19.01 -16.92
CA ALA A 412 13.20 19.83 -15.83
C ALA A 412 11.66 19.91 -15.88
N ASN A 413 10.99 19.99 -14.71
CA ASN A 413 9.58 20.37 -14.64
C ASN A 413 9.36 21.72 -15.33
N GLY A 414 8.31 21.79 -16.15
CA GLY A 414 7.88 23.03 -16.78
C GLY A 414 7.29 22.81 -18.16
N SER A 415 6.99 23.92 -18.85
CA SER A 415 6.46 23.87 -20.22
C SER A 415 7.28 22.99 -21.17
N VAL A 416 6.61 22.27 -22.07
CA VAL A 416 7.24 21.44 -23.11
C VAL A 416 8.11 22.25 -24.09
N GLU A 417 7.87 23.56 -24.21
CA GLU A 417 8.66 24.49 -25.05
C GLU A 417 9.95 24.97 -24.37
N SER A 418 10.19 24.54 -23.13
CA SER A 418 11.40 24.92 -22.38
C SER A 418 12.63 24.24 -22.97
N ASN A 419 13.72 25.00 -23.06
CA ASN A 419 15.01 24.46 -23.46
C ASN A 419 15.73 23.84 -22.26
N GLY A 420 16.22 22.62 -22.44
CA GLY A 420 16.97 21.91 -21.43
C GLY A 420 17.73 20.74 -22.02
N SER A 421 18.19 19.87 -21.13
CA SER A 421 18.73 18.58 -21.49
C SER A 421 18.39 17.56 -20.42
N TRP A 422 18.45 16.30 -20.82
CA TRP A 422 18.24 15.15 -19.96
C TRP A 422 19.27 14.09 -20.30
N GLY A 423 19.42 13.07 -19.47
CA GLY A 423 20.44 12.06 -19.70
C GLY A 423 20.36 10.93 -18.71
N TRP A 424 21.35 10.05 -18.77
CA TRP A 424 21.51 9.03 -17.77
C TRP A 424 22.98 8.62 -17.62
N MET A 425 23.26 7.97 -16.51
CA MET A 425 24.55 7.36 -16.19
C MET A 425 24.36 5.86 -16.00
N GLU A 426 25.35 5.07 -16.41
CA GLU A 426 25.33 3.61 -16.33
C GLU A 426 26.60 3.12 -15.62
N TYR A 427 26.45 2.15 -14.72
CA TYR A 427 27.55 1.46 -14.04
C TYR A 427 27.28 -0.04 -13.94
N ALA A 428 28.26 -0.87 -14.33
CA ALA A 428 28.16 -2.31 -14.12
C ALA A 428 29.50 -2.99 -13.83
N GLU A 429 29.46 -3.97 -12.92
CA GLU A 429 30.53 -4.94 -12.69
C GLU A 429 30.34 -6.16 -13.60
N LEU A 430 31.31 -6.39 -14.47
CA LEU A 430 31.30 -7.42 -15.49
C LEU A 430 32.29 -8.54 -15.14
N SER A 431 31.88 -9.78 -15.36
CA SER A 431 32.73 -10.95 -15.15
C SER A 431 32.57 -11.98 -16.27
N GLY A 432 33.62 -12.74 -16.55
CA GLY A 432 33.57 -13.75 -17.60
C GLY A 432 34.75 -14.70 -17.58
N LEU A 433 34.77 -15.61 -18.56
CA LEU A 433 35.82 -16.62 -18.72
C LEU A 433 36.45 -16.49 -20.10
N THR A 434 37.78 -16.44 -20.14
CA THR A 434 38.52 -16.58 -21.41
C THR A 434 38.60 -18.04 -21.83
N ASP A 435 38.72 -18.27 -23.13
CA ASP A 435 38.95 -19.61 -23.64
C ASP A 435 40.43 -20.02 -23.60
N SER A 436 40.75 -21.17 -24.20
CA SER A 436 42.10 -21.75 -24.20
C SER A 436 43.04 -21.23 -25.29
N ARG A 437 42.60 -20.33 -26.19
CA ARG A 437 43.47 -19.77 -27.25
C ARG A 437 44.60 -18.94 -26.64
N SER A 438 45.69 -18.71 -27.36
CA SER A 438 46.78 -17.82 -26.92
C SER A 438 46.57 -16.36 -27.32
N THR A 439 45.77 -16.12 -28.36
CA THR A 439 45.37 -14.79 -28.84
C THR A 439 43.97 -14.48 -28.35
N ARG A 440 43.78 -13.29 -27.77
CA ARG A 440 42.50 -12.80 -27.26
C ARG A 440 41.82 -11.86 -28.24
N ILE A 441 40.50 -11.92 -28.30
CA ILE A 441 39.68 -11.00 -29.09
C ILE A 441 38.81 -10.22 -28.12
N LEU A 442 38.98 -8.90 -28.10
CA LEU A 442 38.01 -7.98 -27.53
C LEU A 442 37.27 -7.35 -28.71
N ASP A 443 36.01 -7.76 -28.89
CA ASP A 443 35.12 -7.09 -29.83
C ASP A 443 34.42 -5.95 -29.09
N VAL A 444 34.50 -4.74 -29.66
CA VAL A 444 33.80 -3.56 -29.17
C VAL A 444 32.82 -3.20 -30.28
N PRO A 445 31.50 -3.22 -30.03
CA PRO A 445 30.50 -2.90 -31.02
C PRO A 445 30.80 -1.56 -31.66
N ARG A 446 30.79 -1.53 -33.01
CA ARG A 446 30.93 -0.28 -33.78
C ARG A 446 29.68 0.60 -33.71
N TRP A 447 28.63 0.11 -33.08
CA TRP A 447 27.41 0.82 -32.77
C TRP A 447 27.40 1.04 -31.26
N VAL A 448 27.49 2.29 -30.82
CA VAL A 448 27.23 2.63 -29.43
C VAL A 448 25.77 2.26 -29.15
N ALA A 449 25.48 1.51 -28.07
CA ALA A 449 24.11 1.15 -27.65
C ALA A 449 23.17 2.35 -27.38
N CYS A 450 23.63 3.59 -27.55
CA CYS A 450 22.78 4.76 -27.60
C CYS A 450 21.91 4.84 -28.87
N TRP A 451 22.12 3.98 -29.88
CA TRP A 451 21.32 4.00 -31.10
C TRP A 451 21.08 2.59 -31.65
N ARG A 452 19.99 1.95 -31.23
CA ARG A 452 19.34 0.97 -32.11
C ARG A 452 18.68 1.73 -33.25
N ARG A 453 19.40 1.92 -34.34
CA ARG A 453 18.81 2.28 -35.62
C ARG A 453 18.01 1.05 -36.09
N SER A 454 16.71 0.98 -35.79
CA SER A 454 15.85 -0.02 -36.41
C SER A 454 15.75 0.29 -37.91
N PRO A 455 15.74 -0.73 -38.80
CA PRO A 455 15.75 -0.50 -40.23
C PRO A 455 14.47 0.21 -40.66
N SER A 456 14.61 1.22 -41.51
CA SER A 456 13.52 1.85 -42.23
C SER A 456 12.57 0.80 -42.83
N GLY A 457 11.33 0.80 -42.36
CA GLY A 457 10.15 0.29 -43.05
C GLY A 457 9.15 1.44 -43.17
#